data_AF-A0A926ZHL4-F1
#
_entry.id   AF-A0A926ZHL4-F1
#
_cell.length_a   1.000
_cell.length_b   1.000
_cell.length_c   1.000
_cell.angle_alpha   90.00
_cell.angle_beta   90.00
_cell.angle_gamma   90.00
#
_symmetry.space_group_name_H-M   'P 1'
#
loop_
_entity.id
_entity.type
_entity.pdbx_description
1 polymer ?
#
loop_
_entity_poly.entity_id
_entity_poly.type
_entity_poly.pdbx_seq_one_letter_code
_entity_poly.pdbx_strand_id
1 'polypeptide(L)' 'MAKKVTITLDDEILAFVDRQAAASGNKANRSAYINAVLAQVRQQYTQEELRAAYQRDAQDAAYREEVALWDVVVGDGIDA' A
#
# COMPACT_ATOMS: atom_id res chain seq x y z
N MET A 1 -11.66 10.43 7.74
CA MET A 1 -11.77 11.90 7.86
C MET A 1 -10.41 12.53 7.64
N ALA A 2 -10.31 13.62 6.87
CA ALA A 2 -9.04 14.33 6.65
C ALA A 2 -8.78 15.36 7.76
N LYS A 3 -7.51 15.56 8.13
CA LYS A 3 -7.06 16.59 9.08
C LYS A 3 -6.15 17.57 8.34
N LYS A 4 -6.26 18.86 8.67
CA LYS A 4 -5.37 19.89 8.13
C LYS A 4 -4.09 19.92 8.94
N VAL A 5 -2.96 19.90 8.26
CA VAL A 5 -1.62 19.99 8.84
C VAL A 5 -0.80 20.97 8.01
N THR A 6 0.17 21.63 8.63
CA THR A 6 1.16 22.48 7.94
C THR A 6 2.45 21.69 7.84
N ILE A 7 3.01 21.61 6.64
CA ILE A 7 4.30 20.96 6.36
C ILE A 7 5.17 21.93 5.56
N THR A 8 6.48 21.84 5.73
CA THR A 8 7.46 22.57 4.92
C THR A 8 7.87 21.68 3.76
N LEU A 9 7.90 22.23 2.56
CA LEU A 9 8.39 21.58 1.34
C LEU A 9 9.39 22.53 0.69
N ASP A 10 10.45 21.98 0.13
CA ASP A 10 11.37 22.76 -0.69
C ASP A 10 10.66 23.29 -1.94
N ASP A 11 11.11 24.43 -2.46
CA ASP A 11 10.47 25.13 -3.57
C ASP A 11 10.30 24.23 -4.81
N GLU A 12 11.31 23.40 -5.11
CA GLU A 12 11.27 22.44 -6.22
C GLU A 12 10.21 21.36 -6.05
N ILE A 13 10.01 20.89 -4.81
CA ILE A 13 9.02 19.87 -4.46
C ILE A 13 7.62 20.46 -4.52
N LEU A 14 7.44 21.70 -4.03
CA LEU A 14 6.18 22.40 -4.12
C LEU A 14 5.78 22.62 -5.59
N ALA A 15 6.73 23.05 -6.44
CA ALA A 15 6.51 23.21 -7.88
C ALA A 15 6.13 21.89 -8.57
N PHE A 16 6.74 20.78 -8.16
CA PHE A 16 6.36 19.46 -8.64
C PHE A 16 4.92 19.10 -8.23
N VAL A 17 4.59 19.23 -6.95
CA VAL A 17 3.23 18.98 -6.43
C VAL A 17 2.19 19.81 -7.15
N ASP A 18 2.50 21.07 -7.47
CA ASP A 18 1.62 21.96 -8.23
C ASP A 18 1.29 21.45 -9.62
N ARG A 19 2.31 21.02 -10.37
CA ARG A 19 2.12 20.45 -11.71
C ARG A 19 1.25 19.20 -11.66
N GLN A 20 1.50 18.31 -10.70
CA GLN A 20 0.76 17.05 -10.58
C GLN A 20 -0.68 17.28 -10.10
N ALA A 21 -0.86 18.17 -9.13
CA ALA A 21 -2.18 18.53 -8.62
C ALA A 21 -3.06 19.17 -9.71
N ALA A 22 -2.46 19.97 -10.60
CA ALA A 22 -3.16 20.58 -11.73
C ALA A 22 -3.58 19.58 -12.81
N ALA A 23 -2.88 18.45 -12.94
CA ALA A 23 -3.21 17.40 -13.91
C ALA A 23 -4.47 16.60 -13.54
N SER A 24 -4.97 16.71 -12.31
CA SER A 24 -6.02 15.82 -11.75
C SER A 24 -7.48 16.32 -11.93
N GLY A 25 -7.76 17.23 -12.88
CA GLY A 25 -9.12 17.65 -13.25
C GLY A 25 -9.39 19.15 -13.12
N ASN A 26 -10.67 19.55 -13.03
CA ASN A 26 -11.13 20.95 -13.14
C ASN A 26 -10.59 21.95 -12.09
N LYS A 27 -9.95 21.48 -11.01
CA LYS A 27 -9.33 22.35 -10.00
C LYS A 27 -8.13 21.66 -9.35
N ALA A 28 -6.98 22.32 -9.36
CA ALA A 28 -5.77 21.81 -8.74
C ALA A 28 -5.97 21.55 -7.23
N ASN A 29 -5.64 20.35 -6.76
CA ASN A 29 -5.78 19.96 -5.36
C ASN A 29 -4.51 19.28 -4.84
N ARG A 30 -3.62 20.08 -4.23
CA ARG A 30 -2.36 19.62 -3.63
C ARG A 30 -2.59 18.56 -2.56
N SER A 31 -3.58 18.77 -1.69
CA SER A 31 -3.88 17.84 -0.60
C SER A 31 -4.36 16.50 -1.12
N ALA A 32 -5.16 16.45 -2.19
CA ALA A 32 -5.58 15.19 -2.80
C ALA A 32 -4.39 14.44 -3.40
N TYR A 33 -3.52 15.13 -4.14
CA TYR A 33 -2.31 14.53 -4.71
C TYR A 33 -1.37 13.99 -3.62
N ILE A 34 -1.04 14.80 -2.62
CA ILE A 34 -0.17 14.40 -1.50
C ILE A 34 -0.77 13.19 -0.76
N ASN A 35 -2.08 13.17 -0.49
CA ASN A 35 -2.71 12.01 0.15
C ASN A 35 -2.64 10.75 -0.72
N ALA A 36 -2.81 10.85 -2.03
CA ALA A 36 -2.69 9.71 -2.94
C ALA A 36 -1.26 9.13 -2.92
N VAL A 37 -0.25 10.00 -3.00
CA VAL A 37 1.16 9.61 -2.91
C VAL A 37 1.46 8.94 -1.57
N LEU A 38 1.04 9.54 -0.46
CA LEU A 38 1.25 8.96 0.87
C LEU A 38 0.52 7.62 1.06
N ALA A 39 -0.68 7.47 0.50
CA ALA A 39 -1.40 6.21 0.53
C ALA A 39 -0.66 5.10 -0.24
N GLN A 40 -0.10 5.44 -1.40
CA GLN A 40 0.71 4.51 -2.19
C GLN A 40 2.00 4.12 -1.46
N VAL A 41 2.71 5.09 -0.87
CA VAL A 41 3.92 4.82 -0.07
C VAL A 41 3.58 3.92 1.12
N ARG A 42 2.48 4.21 1.84
CA ARG A 42 2.02 3.34 2.92
C ARG A 42 1.75 1.92 2.45
N GLN A 43 1.10 1.75 1.30
CA GLN A 43 0.84 0.43 0.73
C GLN A 43 2.13 -0.32 0.39
N GLN A 44 3.15 0.37 -0.13
CA GLN A 44 4.46 -0.22 -0.42
C GLN A 44 5.10 -0.77 0.86
N TYR A 45 5.15 0.02 1.94
CA TYR A 45 5.67 -0.46 3.23
C TYR A 45 4.89 -1.67 3.75
N THR A 46 3.56 -1.65 3.70
CA THR A 46 2.74 -2.80 4.12
C THR A 46 3.03 -4.05 3.29
N GLN A 47 3.25 -3.91 1.98
CA GLN A 47 3.60 -5.04 1.11
C GLN A 47 5.00 -5.60 1.41
N GLU A 48 5.96 -4.73 1.76
CA GLU A 48 7.30 -5.16 2.16
C GLU A 48 7.27 -5.90 3.50
N GLU A 49 6.52 -5.40 4.48
CA GLU A 49 6.31 -6.08 5.76
C GLU A 49 5.66 -7.45 5.57
N LEU A 50 4.63 -7.53 4.73
CA LEU A 50 3.95 -8.78 4.42
C LEU A 50 4.88 -9.78 3.71
N ARG A 51 5.67 -9.30 2.74
CA ARG A 51 6.67 -10.14 2.07
C ARG A 51 7.69 -10.69 3.07
N ALA A 52 8.19 -9.85 3.97
CA ALA A 52 9.13 -10.28 4.99
C ALA A 52 8.50 -11.26 6.00
N ALA A 53 7.22 -11.12 6.33
CA ALA A 53 6.48 -12.10 7.13
C ALA A 53 6.39 -13.44 6.39
N TYR A 54 5.90 -13.46 5.16
CA TYR A 54 5.80 -14.70 4.37
C TYR A 54 7.14 -15.41 4.15
N GLN A 55 8.23 -14.66 3.96
CA GLN A 55 9.56 -15.25 3.86
C GLN A 55 10.02 -15.92 5.17
N ARG A 56 9.68 -15.33 6.32
CA ARG A 56 9.97 -15.94 7.63
C ARG A 56 9.12 -17.18 7.85
N ASP A 57 7.82 -17.09 7.59
CA ASP A 57 6.89 -18.20 7.79
C ASP A 57 7.23 -19.38 6.86
N ALA A 58 7.63 -19.11 5.61
CA ALA A 58 8.08 -20.14 4.67
C ALA A 58 9.34 -20.89 5.15
N GLN A 59 10.17 -20.29 6.00
CA GLN A 59 11.34 -20.94 6.59
C GLN A 59 10.98 -21.80 7.81
N ASP A 60 9.82 -21.58 8.44
CA ASP A 60 9.33 -22.36 9.57
C ASP A 60 8.72 -23.71 9.11
N ALA A 61 9.23 -24.81 9.67
CA ALA A 61 8.75 -26.15 9.35
C ALA A 61 7.32 -26.42 9.86
N ALA A 62 6.99 -25.95 11.07
CA ALA A 62 5.68 -26.14 11.65
C ALA A 62 4.60 -25.40 10.84
N TYR A 63 4.92 -24.18 10.40
CA TYR A 63 4.03 -23.40 9.53
C TYR A 63 3.82 -24.09 8.18
N ARG A 64 4.88 -24.62 7.55
CA ARG A 64 4.74 -25.37 6.28
C ARG A 64 3.90 -26.63 6.42
N GLU A 65 4.05 -27.36 7.52
CA GLU A 65 3.24 -28.55 7.83
C GLU A 65 1.77 -28.16 8.01
N GLU A 66 1.49 -27.07 8.73
CA GLU A 66 0.14 -26.53 8.86
C GLU A 66 -0.45 -26.16 7.49
N VAL A 67 0.26 -25.37 6.68
CA VAL A 67 -0.19 -24.99 5.33
C VAL A 67 -0.51 -26.21 4.46
N ALA A 68 0.27 -27.30 4.56
CA ALA A 68 0.00 -28.54 3.84
C ALA A 68 -1.30 -29.23 4.29
N LEU A 69 -1.67 -29.11 5.57
CA LEU A 69 -2.96 -29.62 6.06
C LEU A 69 -4.13 -28.81 5.52
N TRP A 70 -3.96 -27.51 5.33
CA TRP A 70 -4.99 -26.62 4.76
C TRP A 70 -5.19 -26.83 3.25
N ASP A 71 -4.26 -27.47 2.55
CA ASP A 71 -4.36 -27.70 1.10
C ASP A 71 -5.57 -28.56 0.71
N VAL A 72 -6.04 -29.44 1.61
CA VAL A 72 -7.20 -30.32 1.36
C VAL A 72 -8.51 -29.55 1.12
N VAL A 73 -8.63 -28.33 1.65
CA VAL A 73 -9.85 -27.50 1.52
C VAL A 73 -9.73 -26.41 0.45
N VAL A 74 -8.62 -26.36 -0.30
CA VAL A 74 -8.35 -25.27 -1.27
C VAL A 74 -9.40 -25.19 -2.40
N GLY A 75 -10.03 -26.33 -2.73
CA GLY A 75 -11.04 -26.46 -3.78
C GLY A 75 -12.49 -26.40 -3.32
N ASP A 76 -12.73 -26.26 -2.01
CA ASP A 76 -14.09 -26.30 -1.46
C ASP A 76 -14.95 -25.16 -2.04
N GLY A 77 -16.01 -25.53 -2.77
CA GLY A 77 -16.97 -24.59 -3.36
C GLY A 77 -16.58 -24.00 -4.73
N ILE A 78 -15.48 -24.44 -5.36
CA ILE A 78 -15.07 -24.00 -6.71
C ILE A 78 -15.71 -24.84 -7.82
N ASP A 79 -16.03 -26.11 -7.56
CA ASP A 79 -16.75 -27.01 -8.47
C ASP A 79 -18.15 -27.37 -7.93
N ALA A 80 -19.03 -26.37 -7.77
CA ALA A 80 -20.45 -26.56 -7.40
C ALA A 80 -21.39 -26.21 -8.57
#